data_AF-A0A960DR83-F1
#
_entry.id   AF-A0A960DR83-F1
#
_cell.length_a   1.000
_cell.length_b   1.000
_cell.length_c   1.000
_cell.angle_alpha   90.00
_cell.angle_beta   90.00
_cell.angle_gamma   90.00
#
_symmetry.space_group_name_H-M   'P 1'
#
loop_
_entity.id
_entity.type
_entity.pdbx_description
1 polymer ?
#
loop_
_entity_poly.entity_id
_entity_poly.type
_entity_poly.pdbx_seq_one_letter_code
_entity_poly.pdbx_strand_id
1 'polypeptide(L)' 'MTVTAGTPIELVEKVYATLPERAAGGRARFGRPLTLTEKILLNHLGDPTEPIERGGTYNDFHPDRVAMQDATAQMALLQF' A
#
# COMPACT_ATOMS: atom_id res chain seq x y z
N MET A 1 5.06 -16.02 -5.77
CA MET A 1 5.67 -15.11 -4.78
C MET A 1 6.49 -15.96 -3.83
N THR A 2 7.79 -15.69 -3.67
CA THR A 2 8.61 -16.46 -2.72
C THR A 2 8.27 -16.02 -1.31
N VAL A 3 7.74 -16.92 -0.49
CA VAL A 3 7.49 -16.65 0.94
C VAL A 3 8.84 -16.64 1.66
N THR A 4 9.15 -15.55 2.35
CA THR A 4 10.41 -15.40 3.10
C THR A 4 10.11 -14.93 4.52
N ALA A 5 10.91 -15.37 5.49
CA ALA A 5 10.74 -14.98 6.90
C ALA A 5 11.10 -13.51 7.16
N GLY A 6 11.91 -12.89 6.30
CA GLY A 6 12.35 -11.50 6.41
C GLY A 6 11.68 -10.57 5.41
N THR A 7 11.89 -9.26 5.59
CA THR A 7 11.60 -8.28 4.53
C THR A 7 12.82 -8.21 3.60
N PRO A 8 12.70 -8.59 2.32
CA PRO A 8 13.81 -8.44 1.37
C PRO A 8 14.15 -6.96 1.20
N ILE A 9 15.44 -6.62 1.17
CA ILE A 9 15.87 -5.22 1.02
C ILE A 9 15.45 -4.66 -0.34
N GLU A 10 15.43 -5.51 -1.36
CA GLU A 10 15.03 -5.15 -2.73
C GLU A 10 13.55 -4.74 -2.79
N LEU A 11 12.70 -5.30 -1.93
CA LEU A 11 11.30 -4.87 -1.81
C LEU A 11 11.24 -3.45 -1.24
N VAL A 12 11.99 -3.20 -0.16
CA VAL A 12 12.03 -1.90 0.52
C VAL A 12 12.52 -0.81 -0.42
N GLU A 13 13.62 -1.07 -1.14
CA GLU A 13 14.17 -0.14 -2.12
C GLU A 13 13.18 0.19 -3.24
N LYS A 14 12.48 -0.82 -3.77
CA LYS A 14 11.44 -0.61 -4.80
C LYS A 14 10.30 0.27 -4.30
N VAL A 15 9.79 0.02 -3.09
CA VAL A 15 8.71 0.81 -2.49
C VAL A 15 9.14 2.26 -2.29
N TYR A 16 10.36 2.50 -1.79
CA TYR A 16 10.84 3.87 -1.59
C TYR A 16 11.19 4.57 -2.90
N ALA A 17 11.60 3.85 -3.95
CA ALA A 17 11.90 4.42 -5.25
C ALA A 17 10.68 5.07 -5.92
N THR A 18 9.47 4.56 -5.68
CA THR A 18 8.21 5.13 -6.24
C THR A 18 7.68 6.32 -5.45
N LEU A 19 8.10 6.48 -4.19
CA LEU A 19 7.53 7.47 -3.26
C LEU A 19 7.62 8.93 -3.75
N PRO A 20 8.73 9.41 -4.34
CA PRO A 20 8.82 10.79 -4.80
C PRO A 20 7.74 11.15 -5.83
N GLU A 21 7.54 10.28 -6.83
CA GLU A 21 6.56 10.46 -7.90
C GLU A 21 5.12 10.38 -7.36
N ARG A 22 4.81 9.31 -6.60
CA ARG A 22 3.48 9.08 -6.02
C ARG A 22 3.08 10.22 -5.07
N ALA A 23 4.01 10.70 -4.25
CA ALA A 23 3.77 11.82 -3.36
C ALA A 23 3.60 13.15 -4.11
N ALA A 24 4.32 13.38 -5.21
CA ALA A 24 4.15 14.56 -6.05
C ALA A 24 2.76 14.57 -6.70
N GLY A 25 2.34 13.44 -7.29
CA GLY A 25 1.00 13.27 -7.86
C GLY A 25 -0.10 13.50 -6.82
N GLY A 26 0.08 12.94 -5.61
CA GLY A 26 -0.82 13.19 -4.48
C GLY A 26 -0.95 14.67 -4.11
N ARG A 27 0.16 15.40 -3.99
CA ARG A 27 0.14 16.84 -3.68
C ARG A 27 -0.58 17.65 -4.75
N ALA A 28 -0.32 17.37 -6.03
CA ALA A 28 -0.98 18.04 -7.14
C ALA A 28 -2.49 17.78 -7.11
N ARG A 29 -2.88 16.54 -6.86
CA ARG A 29 -4.28 16.11 -6.79
C ARG A 29 -5.06 16.75 -5.63
N PHE A 30 -4.50 16.76 -4.43
CA PHE A 30 -5.19 17.29 -3.25
C PHE A 30 -5.00 18.81 -3.05
N GLY A 31 -4.07 19.43 -3.77
CA GLY A 31 -3.79 20.87 -3.66
C GLY A 31 -3.25 21.30 -2.29
N ARG A 32 -2.71 20.37 -1.48
CA ARG A 32 -2.21 20.62 -0.13
C ARG A 32 -1.09 19.66 0.28
N PRO A 33 -0.35 19.94 1.37
CA PRO A 33 0.57 18.98 1.95
C PRO A 33 -0.12 17.67 2.35
N LEU A 34 0.61 16.55 2.18
CA LEU A 34 0.16 15.21 2.52
C LEU A 34 0.59 14.80 3.93
N THR A 35 -0.29 14.13 4.65
CA THR A 35 0.08 13.43 5.90
C THR A 35 0.97 12.23 5.60
N LEU A 36 1.60 11.66 6.63
CA LEU A 36 2.38 10.43 6.47
C LEU A 36 1.49 9.28 5.96
N THR A 37 0.30 9.12 6.54
CA THR A 37 -0.66 8.09 6.12
C THR A 37 -1.03 8.22 4.65
N GLU A 38 -1.29 9.43 4.16
CA GLU A 38 -1.60 9.66 2.75
C GLU A 38 -0.43 9.29 1.83
N LYS A 39 0.80 9.63 2.20
CA LYS A 39 1.98 9.26 1.42
C LYS A 39 2.13 7.75 1.32
N ILE A 40 1.92 7.03 2.42
CA ILE A 40 1.98 5.57 2.44
C ILE A 40 0.88 4.99 1.55
N LEU A 41 -0.39 5.38 1.76
CA LEU A 41 -1.51 4.84 0.98
C LEU A 41 -1.39 5.13 -0.52
N LEU A 42 -1.03 6.36 -0.91
CA LEU A 42 -0.84 6.74 -2.31
C LEU A 42 0.29 5.95 -2.98
N ASN A 43 1.35 5.65 -2.24
CA ASN A 43 2.47 4.87 -2.76
C ASN A 43 2.11 3.41 -3.03
N HIS A 44 1.10 2.88 -2.34
CA HIS A 44 0.64 1.49 -2.47
C HIS A 44 -0.69 1.37 -3.21
N LEU A 45 -1.19 2.44 -3.82
CA LEU A 45 -2.42 2.41 -4.61
C LEU A 45 -2.22 1.55 -5.87
N GLY A 46 -3.18 0.67 -6.15
CA GLY A 46 -3.16 -0.20 -7.33
C GLY A 46 -3.13 0.59 -8.63
N ASP A 47 -4.11 1.46 -8.83
CA ASP A 47 -4.17 2.41 -9.93
C ASP A 47 -4.01 3.87 -9.43
N PRO A 48 -2.90 4.56 -9.75
CA PRO A 48 -2.66 5.97 -9.40
C PRO A 48 -3.77 6.95 -9.82
N THR A 49 -4.56 6.59 -10.82
CA THR A 49 -5.58 7.45 -11.44
C THR A 49 -6.94 7.38 -10.74
N GLU A 50 -7.18 6.37 -9.90
CA GLU A 50 -8.45 6.15 -9.22
C GLU A 50 -8.88 7.34 -8.35
N PRO A 51 -10.18 7.69 -8.26
CA PRO A 51 -10.71 8.68 -7.32
C PRO A 51 -10.32 8.37 -5.86
N ILE A 52 -9.88 9.38 -5.10
CA ILE A 52 -9.61 9.24 -3.66
C ILE A 52 -10.33 10.34 -2.90
N GLU A 53 -11.27 9.93 -2.07
CA GLU A 53 -11.99 10.78 -1.12
C GLU A 53 -11.90 10.18 0.28
N ARG A 54 -11.45 10.98 1.25
CA ARG A 54 -11.32 10.53 2.64
C ARG A 54 -12.69 10.13 3.19
N GLY A 55 -12.83 8.86 3.57
CA GLY A 55 -14.08 8.33 4.11
C GLY A 55 -15.22 8.16 3.09
N GLY A 56 -14.94 8.40 1.80
CA GLY A 56 -15.93 8.33 0.73
C GLY A 56 -15.61 7.27 -0.34
N THR A 57 -14.33 7.02 -0.60
CA THR A 57 -13.92 6.01 -1.60
C THR A 57 -13.37 4.74 -0.95
N TYR A 58 -13.66 3.61 -1.60
CA TYR A 58 -12.91 2.38 -1.44
C TYR A 58 -11.89 2.31 -2.57
N ASN A 59 -10.63 2.04 -2.23
CA ASN A 59 -9.54 1.97 -3.19
C ASN A 59 -8.80 0.66 -3.01
N ASP A 60 -8.31 0.13 -4.12
CA ASP A 60 -7.49 -1.06 -4.09
C ASP A 60 -6.03 -0.68 -3.81
N PHE A 61 -5.44 -1.40 -2.86
CA PHE A 61 -4.04 -1.23 -2.48
C PHE A 61 -3.28 -2.54 -2.73
N HIS A 62 -1.96 -2.41 -2.86
CA HIS A 62 -1.03 -3.53 -2.88
C HIS A 62 -0.24 -3.56 -1.57
N PRO A 63 -0.72 -4.29 -0.54
CA PRO A 63 0.04 -4.51 0.66
C PRO A 63 1.33 -5.29 0.36
N ASP A 64 2.44 -4.88 0.97
CA ASP A 64 3.73 -5.57 0.79
C ASP A 64 3.80 -6.92 1.50
N ARG A 65 3.00 -7.09 2.57
CA ARG A 65 3.00 -8.30 3.38
C ARG A 65 1.68 -8.54 4.08
N VAL A 66 1.42 -9.82 4.37
CA VAL A 66 0.31 -10.28 5.18
C VAL A 66 0.86 -11.06 6.37
N ALA A 67 0.35 -10.75 7.56
CA ALA A 67 0.60 -11.53 8.77
C ALA A 67 -0.74 -12.04 9.29
N MET A 68 -0.79 -13.32 9.66
CA MET A 68 -1.99 -13.97 10.18
C MET A 68 -1.70 -14.51 11.58
N GLN A 69 -2.70 -14.48 12.45
CA GLN A 69 -2.62 -15.03 13.81
C GLN A 69 -3.29 -16.41 13.80
N ASP A 70 -2.83 -17.37 14.61
CA ASP A 70 -3.32 -18.76 14.63
C ASP A 70 -4.86 -18.95 14.56
N ALA A 71 -5.64 -18.15 15.28
CA ALA A 71 -7.10 -18.22 15.35
C ALA A 71 -7.79 -17.79 14.05
N THR A 72 -7.15 -16.93 13.25
CA THR A 72 -7.71 -16.43 11.96
C THR A 72 -6.99 -17.02 10.75
N ALA A 73 -5.76 -17.48 10.91
CA ALA A 73 -4.93 -18.07 9.86
C ALA A 73 -5.55 -19.35 9.30
N GLN A 74 -6.16 -20.17 10.16
CA GLN A 74 -6.75 -21.45 9.74
C GLN A 74 -7.81 -21.27 8.65
N MET A 75 -8.76 -20.36 8.87
CA MET A 75 -9.82 -20.14 7.88
C MET A 75 -9.30 -19.42 6.64
N ALA A 76 -8.37 -18.48 6.80
CA ALA A 76 -7.75 -17.79 5.67
C ALA A 76 -6.98 -18.76 4.75
N LEU A 77 -6.22 -19.70 5.32
CA LEU A 77 -5.50 -20.73 4.55
C LEU A 77 -6.42 -21.70 3.82
N LEU A 78 -7.60 -22.00 4.37
CA LEU A 78 -8.57 -22.89 3.73
C LEU A 78 -9.31 -22.23 2.56
N GLN A 79 -9.36 -20.90 2.53
CA GLN A 79 -10.00 -20.13 1.45
C GLN A 79 -9.02 -19.69 0.35
N PHE A 80 -7.71 -19.72 0.64
CA PHE A 80 -6.65 -19.32 -0.28
C PHE A 80 -6.33 -20.42 -1.30
#